data_AF-C7GYR8-F1
#
_entry.id   AF-C7GYR8-F1
#
_cell.length_a   1.000
_cell.length_b   1.000
_cell.length_c   1.000
_cell.angle_alpha   90.00
_cell.angle_beta   90.00
_cell.angle_gamma   90.00
#
_symmetry.space_group_name_H-M   'P 1'
#
loop_
_entity.id
_entity.type
_entity.pdbx_description
1 polymer ?
#
loop_
_entity_poly.entity_id
_entity_poly.type
_entity_poly.pdbx_seq_one_letter_code
_entity_poly.pdbx_strand_id
1 'polypeptide(L)'
;MDVLIAVIASSGFWAAIQLVIANRYKKDGRRTSLEKATLALLHDRLHNAYRSSQKRDNIDIEELRNLDYIYSAYKALGGNGTGDEIYKRIKQKVK
;
A
#
# COMPACT_ATOMS: atom_id res chain seq x y z
N MET A 1 7.38 34.27 33.78
CA MET A 1 6.98 33.96 32.38
C MET A 1 8.21 33.77 31.48
N ASP A 2 9.38 34.32 31.83
CA ASP A 2 10.56 34.37 30.95
C ASP A 2 11.35 33.05 30.81
N VAL A 3 11.37 32.21 31.85
CA VAL A 3 12.10 30.92 31.81
C VAL A 3 11.41 29.90 30.89
N LEU A 4 10.08 29.96 30.77
CA LEU A 4 9.30 29.10 29.88
C LEU A 4 9.56 29.44 28.40
N ILE A 5 9.80 30.72 28.09
CA ILE A 5 10.09 31.20 26.73
C ILE A 5 11.53 30.81 26.33
N ALA A 6 12.48 30.84 27.27
CA ALA A 6 13.87 30.45 27.02
C ALA A 6 14.03 28.95 26.68
N VAL A 7 13.23 28.08 27.30
CA VAL A 7 13.24 26.63 26.99
C VAL A 7 12.71 26.34 25.58
N ILE A 8 11.77 27.14 25.08
CA ILE A 8 11.26 27.06 23.70
C ILE A 8 12.26 27.65 22.68
N ALA A 9 13.07 28.64 23.09
CA ALA A 9 14.12 29.23 22.25
C ALA A 9 15.46 28.46 22.28
N SER A 10 15.56 27.40 23.10
CA SER A 10 16.73 26.53 23.18
C SER A 10 17.05 25.90 21.83
N SER A 11 18.24 26.17 21.31
CA SER A 11 18.76 25.57 20.07
C SER A 11 18.75 24.03 20.11
N GLY A 12 18.89 23.43 21.30
CA GLY A 12 18.81 21.99 21.51
C GLY A 12 17.39 21.44 21.39
N PHE A 13 16.38 22.19 21.85
CA PHE A 13 14.98 21.79 21.75
C PHE A 13 14.50 21.77 20.29
N TRP A 14 14.81 22.83 19.53
CA TRP A 14 14.53 22.88 18.09
C TRP A 14 15.29 21.80 17.32
N ALA A 15 16.57 21.54 17.66
CA ALA A 15 17.32 20.46 17.04
C ALA A 15 16.69 19.08 17.29
N ALA A 16 16.18 18.82 18.50
CA ALA A 16 15.48 17.58 18.82
C ALA A 16 14.17 17.44 18.02
N ILE A 17 13.36 18.50 17.95
CA ILE A 17 12.14 18.52 17.12
C ILE A 17 12.47 18.28 15.64
N GLN A 18 13.46 18.99 15.11
CA GLN A 18 13.86 18.90 13.71
C GLN A 18 14.41 17.51 13.37
N LEU A 19 15.14 16.87 14.30
CA LEU A 19 15.61 15.49 14.14
C LEU A 19 14.45 14.49 14.12
N VAL A 20 13.43 14.65 14.97
CA VAL A 20 12.22 13.80 14.95
C VAL A 20 11.47 13.98 13.63
N ILE A 21 11.23 15.21 13.19
CA ILE A 21 10.51 15.50 11.94
C ILE A 21 11.29 14.97 10.73
N ALA A 22 12.61 15.23 10.65
CA ALA A 22 13.46 14.76 9.56
C ALA A 22 13.49 13.22 9.48
N ASN A 23 13.54 12.54 10.63
CA ASN A 23 13.48 11.08 10.68
C ASN A 23 12.12 10.52 10.25
N ARG A 24 11.02 11.21 10.55
CA ARG A 24 9.67 10.82 10.09
C ARG A 24 9.52 11.02 8.58
N TYR A 25 9.94 12.17 8.06
CA TYR A 25 9.90 12.47 6.62
C TYR A 25 10.74 11.50 5.79
N LYS A 26 11.98 11.18 6.21
CA LYS A 26 12.81 10.17 5.52
C LYS A 26 12.16 8.78 5.51
N LYS A 27 11.46 8.43 6.59
CA LYS A 27 10.78 7.14 6.73
C LYS A 27 9.56 7.05 5.82
N ASP A 28 8.77 8.11 5.72
CA ASP A 28 7.59 8.14 4.83
C ASP A 28 7.96 8.27 3.35
N GLY A 29 8.98 9.08 3.00
CA GLY A 29 9.36 9.31 1.60
C GLY A 29 9.93 8.07 0.88
N ARG A 30 10.67 7.20 1.59
CA ARG A 30 11.22 5.96 1.00
C ARG A 30 10.22 4.80 1.03
N ARG A 31 9.35 4.76 2.04
CA ARG A 31 8.26 3.79 2.11
C ARG A 31 7.27 4.02 1.00
N THR A 32 6.91 5.28 0.73
CA THR A 32 5.92 5.61 -0.32
C THR A 32 6.35 5.24 -1.73
N SER A 33 7.62 5.35 -2.12
CA SER A 33 8.04 4.98 -3.50
C SER A 33 8.02 3.47 -3.71
N LEU A 34 8.52 2.70 -2.74
CA LEU A 34 8.47 1.24 -2.78
C LEU A 34 7.04 0.74 -2.67
N GLU A 35 6.23 1.28 -1.76
CA GLU A 35 4.81 0.93 -1.63
C GLU A 35 4.03 1.23 -2.92
N LYS A 36 4.28 2.36 -3.57
CA LYS A 36 3.68 2.68 -4.88
C LYS A 36 4.11 1.71 -5.97
N ALA A 37 5.39 1.35 -6.02
CA ALA A 37 5.89 0.37 -6.98
C ALA A 37 5.28 -1.02 -6.72
N THR A 38 5.23 -1.47 -5.47
CA THR A 38 4.58 -2.72 -5.08
C THR A 38 3.08 -2.69 -5.40
N LEU A 39 2.39 -1.58 -5.14
CA LEU A 39 0.99 -1.42 -5.49
C LEU A 39 0.76 -1.56 -7.00
N ALA A 40 1.61 -0.95 -7.83
CA ALA A 40 1.55 -1.07 -9.29
C ALA A 40 1.77 -2.51 -9.75
N LEU A 41 2.72 -3.23 -9.15
CA LEU A 41 2.97 -4.66 -9.45
C LEU A 41 1.80 -5.55 -9.03
N LEU A 42 1.20 -5.31 -7.87
CA LEU A 42 0.02 -6.05 -7.43
C LEU A 42 -1.18 -5.80 -8.34
N HIS A 43 -1.36 -4.55 -8.78
CA HIS A 43 -2.38 -4.19 -9.76
C HIS A 43 -2.16 -4.91 -11.10
N ASP A 44 -0.93 -4.94 -11.62
CA ASP A 44 -0.58 -5.70 -12.82
C ASP A 44 -0.85 -7.20 -12.64
N ARG A 45 -0.49 -7.76 -11.47
CA ARG A 45 -0.74 -9.18 -11.17
C ARG A 45 -2.24 -9.52 -11.14
N LEU A 46 -3.09 -8.64 -10.60
CA LEU A 46 -4.56 -8.78 -10.66
C LEU A 46 -5.06 -8.76 -12.11
N HIS A 47 -4.56 -7.83 -12.93
CA HIS A 47 -4.89 -7.76 -14.36
C HIS A 47 -4.47 -9.02 -15.13
N ASN A 48 -3.29 -9.56 -14.84
CA ASN A 48 -2.79 -10.78 -15.45
C ASN A 48 -3.67 -11.98 -15.06
N ALA A 49 -4.06 -12.09 -13.79
CA ALA A 49 -5.00 -13.12 -13.33
C ALA A 49 -6.36 -12.99 -14.05
N TYR A 50 -6.85 -11.76 -14.22
CA TYR A 50 -8.07 -11.50 -14.98
C TYR A 50 -7.94 -11.98 -16.43
N ARG A 51 -6.88 -11.59 -17.13
CA ARG A 51 -6.64 -12.00 -18.52
C ARG A 51 -6.57 -13.52 -18.67
N SER A 52 -5.92 -14.21 -17.74
CA SER A 52 -5.89 -15.68 -17.71
C SER A 52 -7.28 -16.28 -17.46
N SER A 53 -8.06 -15.68 -16.56
CA SER A 53 -9.45 -16.08 -16.29
C SER A 53 -10.42 -15.79 -17.44
N GLN A 54 -10.04 -14.98 -18.45
CA GLN A 54 -10.87 -14.77 -19.64
C GLN A 54 -10.74 -15.92 -20.65
N LYS A 55 -9.66 -16.70 -20.58
CA LYS A 55 -9.42 -17.84 -21.47
C LYS A 55 -10.03 -19.15 -20.97
N ARG A 56 -10.54 -19.17 -19.74
CA ARG A 56 -11.08 -20.35 -19.04
C ARG A 56 -12.39 -19.97 -18.35
N ASP A 57 -13.33 -20.91 -18.26
CA ASP A 57 -14.65 -20.64 -17.65
C ASP A 57 -14.68 -20.79 -16.13
N ASN A 58 -13.59 -21.31 -15.55
CA ASN A 58 -13.46 -21.66 -14.16
C ASN A 58 -12.07 -21.30 -13.62
N ILE A 59 -12.01 -21.12 -12.31
CA ILE A 59 -10.78 -20.90 -11.54
C ILE A 59 -10.69 -21.96 -10.46
N ASP A 60 -9.50 -22.47 -10.26
CA ASP A 60 -9.24 -23.43 -9.19
C ASP A 60 -9.23 -22.73 -7.81
N ILE A 61 -9.55 -23.48 -6.76
CA ILE A 61 -9.60 -22.98 -5.38
C ILE A 61 -8.23 -22.45 -4.94
N GLU A 62 -7.14 -23.10 -5.37
CA GLU A 62 -5.79 -22.63 -5.03
C GLU A 62 -5.44 -21.32 -5.75
N GLU A 63 -5.84 -21.18 -7.02
CA GLU A 63 -5.69 -19.93 -7.77
C GLU A 63 -6.47 -18.79 -7.11
N LEU A 64 -7.70 -19.05 -6.66
CA LEU A 64 -8.52 -18.09 -5.92
C LEU A 64 -7.86 -17.68 -4.60
N ARG A 65 -7.34 -18.63 -3.82
CA ARG A 65 -6.66 -18.34 -2.56
C ARG A 65 -5.42 -17.49 -2.77
N ASN A 66 -4.61 -17.78 -3.80
CA ASN A 66 -3.49 -16.92 -4.16
C ASN A 66 -3.95 -15.51 -4.60
N LEU A 67 -5.07 -15.42 -5.32
CA LEU A 67 -5.66 -14.13 -5.69
C LEU A 67 -6.13 -13.33 -4.46
N ASP A 68 -6.70 -13.98 -3.45
CA ASP A 68 -7.10 -13.36 -2.18
C ASP A 68 -5.89 -12.76 -1.44
N TYR A 69 -4.75 -13.45 -1.44
CA TYR A 69 -3.51 -12.92 -0.87
C TYR A 69 -3.01 -11.69 -1.64
N ILE A 70 -3.04 -11.72 -2.97
CA ILE A 70 -2.66 -10.56 -3.80
C ILE A 70 -3.59 -9.38 -3.53
N TYR A 71 -4.90 -9.63 -3.51
CA TYR A 71 -5.91 -8.60 -3.32
C TYR A 71 -5.85 -7.98 -1.92
N SER A 72 -5.65 -8.79 -0.88
CA SER A 72 -5.52 -8.27 0.48
C SER A 72 -4.29 -7.37 0.65
N ALA A 73 -3.13 -7.78 0.10
CA ALA A 73 -1.93 -6.95 0.07
C ALA A 73 -2.14 -5.65 -0.74
N TYR A 74 -2.82 -5.75 -1.88
CA TYR A 74 -3.17 -4.61 -2.72
C TYR A 74 -4.04 -3.60 -1.97
N LYS A 75 -5.07 -4.06 -1.27
CA LYS A 75 -5.97 -3.20 -0.52
C LYS A 75 -5.31 -2.56 0.69
N ALA A 76 -4.44 -3.30 1.39
CA ALA A 76 -3.66 -2.77 2.51
C ALA A 76 -2.74 -1.61 2.10
N LEU A 77 -2.25 -1.60 0.85
CA LEU A 77 -1.41 -0.53 0.29
C LEU A 77 -2.22 0.65 -0.31
N GLY A 78 -3.54 0.70 -0.08
CA GLY A 78 -4.38 1.79 -0.57
C GLY A 78 -4.84 1.61 -2.03
N GLY A 79 -5.01 0.37 -2.47
CA GLY A 79 -5.47 0.03 -3.82
C GLY A 79 -6.70 0.81 -4.30
N ASN A 80 -6.67 1.16 -5.59
CA ASN A 80 -7.73 1.87 -6.29
C ASN A 80 -8.94 0.97 -6.63
N GLY A 81 -10.07 1.59 -6.98
CA GLY A 81 -11.32 0.86 -7.25
C GLY A 81 -11.24 -0.11 -8.45
N THR A 82 -10.32 0.10 -9.38
CA THR A 82 -10.16 -0.76 -10.57
C THR A 82 -9.69 -2.17 -10.17
N GLY A 83 -8.74 -2.29 -9.23
CA GLY A 83 -8.31 -3.60 -8.73
C GLY A 83 -9.44 -4.34 -8.00
N ASP A 84 -10.28 -3.61 -7.27
CA ASP A 84 -11.43 -4.15 -6.55
C ASP A 84 -12.47 -4.73 -7.53
N GLU A 85 -12.74 -4.04 -8.64
CA GLU A 85 -13.64 -4.55 -9.70
C GLU A 85 -13.11 -5.83 -10.34
N ILE A 86 -11.80 -5.86 -10.66
CA ILE A 86 -11.16 -7.02 -11.28
C ILE A 86 -11.31 -8.23 -10.38
N TYR A 87 -10.95 -8.10 -9.10
CA TYR A 87 -11.05 -9.18 -8.13
C TYR A 87 -12.49 -9.71 -8.02
N LYS A 88 -13.49 -8.83 -7.94
CA LYS A 88 -14.91 -9.23 -7.89
C LYS A 88 -15.33 -10.04 -9.12
N ARG A 89 -14.97 -9.60 -10.32
CA ARG A 89 -15.30 -10.30 -11.57
C ARG A 89 -14.68 -11.68 -11.63
N ILE A 90 -13.45 -11.83 -11.15
CA ILE A 90 -12.77 -13.13 -11.12
C ILE A 90 -13.46 -14.06 -10.12
N LYS A 91 -13.80 -13.57 -8.93
CA LYS A 91 -14.47 -14.36 -7.88
C LYS A 91 -15.84 -14.90 -8.30
N GLN A 92 -16.55 -14.20 -9.17
CA GLN A 92 -17.83 -14.67 -9.73
C GLN A 92 -17.69 -15.88 -10.67
N LYS A 93 -16.48 -16.18 -11.17
CA LYS A 93 -16.21 -17.35 -12.03
C LYS A 93 -15.84 -18.61 -11.27
N VAL A 94 -15.76 -18.55 -9.95
CA VAL A 94 -15.47 -19.70 -9.10
C VAL A 94 -16.70 -20.60 -9.10
N LYS A 95 -16.52 -21.86 -9.50
CA LYS A 95 -17.55 -22.90 -9.44
C LYS A 95 -17.33 -23.78 -8.22
#